data_AF-K9KZB0-F1
#
_entry.id   AF-K9KZB0-F1
#
_cell.length_a   1.000
_cell.length_b   1.000
_cell.length_c   1.000
_cell.angle_alpha   90.00
_cell.angle_beta   90.00
_cell.angle_gamma   90.00
#
_symmetry.space_group_name_H-M   'P 1'
#
loop_
_entity.id
_entity.type
_entity.pdbx_description
1 polymer ?
#
loop_
_entity_poly.entity_id
_entity_poly.type
_entity_poly.pdbx_seq_one_letter_code
_entity_poly.pdbx_strand_id
1 'polypeptide(L)'
;MDLLGIGHLIQPTDITLGGCGPVDLDGSTQVLLFETELHSCGSVLAMTADSLVYTFTLNYQPNALGATPIIRTSSAVVGIQCHYMRLHNVSSNALKPTWIPYHSTLSAEDLLVFSLRLMADNWQTERTSTVFFLGDLINIEASVVQANHVPLRVFVDTCIATLDPDMNAVPRYAFIENKGCLMDSKLTNSRSQFLSRVQDDKLQFQLDAFRFAQETRSAIYIFCHLKATAALPDSEGKACSFPLGKEQWVSASGNDQACSCCDTSCAGRKGRSVDSVIQYEGDAVLGPIAVQEATKDVQQSTGTLKADHRAEGAFEAVFMAAVVAAVALVCMIVLVTVLAWRRYKPIAL
;
A
#
# COMPACT_ATOMS: atom_id res chain seq x y z
N MET A 1 -6.10 58.80 17.64
CA MET A 1 -5.17 58.85 16.50
C MET A 1 -5.20 60.21 15.85
N ASP A 2 -4.04 60.80 15.55
CA ASP A 2 -3.89 61.95 14.65
C ASP A 2 -3.61 61.44 13.23
N LEU A 3 -4.66 61.16 12.47
CA LEU A 3 -4.56 60.56 11.13
C LEU A 3 -3.85 61.48 10.12
N LEU A 4 -3.97 62.80 10.29
CA LEU A 4 -3.50 63.80 9.34
C LEU A 4 -2.19 64.48 9.79
N GLY A 5 -1.67 64.15 10.97
CA GLY A 5 -0.45 64.75 11.51
C GLY A 5 -0.61 66.23 11.91
N ILE A 6 -1.83 66.67 12.21
CA ILE A 6 -2.19 68.08 12.49
C ILE A 6 -2.40 68.36 13.99
N GLY A 7 -2.10 67.39 14.85
CA GLY A 7 -2.27 67.48 16.31
C GLY A 7 -3.72 67.36 16.79
N HIS A 8 -4.67 67.04 15.91
CA HIS A 8 -6.07 66.83 16.25
C HIS A 8 -6.46 65.36 16.15
N LEU A 9 -6.97 64.82 17.27
CA LEU A 9 -7.45 63.44 17.33
C LEU A 9 -8.82 63.32 16.65
N ILE A 10 -8.94 62.35 15.74
CA ILE A 10 -10.22 62.02 15.09
C ILE A 10 -11.08 61.16 16.02
N GLN A 11 -12.41 61.23 15.87
CA GLN A 11 -13.30 60.31 16.58
C GLN A 11 -13.31 58.94 15.89
N PRO A 12 -13.35 57.83 16.66
CA PRO A 12 -13.41 56.48 16.07
C PRO A 12 -14.62 56.26 15.15
N THR A 13 -15.73 56.96 15.39
CA THR A 13 -16.96 56.91 14.59
C THR A 13 -16.83 57.57 13.22
N ASP A 14 -15.83 58.43 13.04
CA ASP A 14 -15.63 59.19 11.80
C ASP A 14 -14.78 58.42 10.79
N ILE A 15 -14.30 57.22 11.14
CA ILE A 15 -13.42 56.42 10.30
C ILE A 15 -13.91 54.98 10.18
N THR A 16 -13.95 54.48 8.95
CA THR A 16 -14.42 53.13 8.65
C THR A 16 -13.52 52.44 7.64
N LEU A 17 -13.33 51.13 7.81
CA LEU A 17 -12.65 50.27 6.83
C LEU A 17 -13.72 49.58 5.97
N GLY A 18 -13.94 50.09 4.76
CA GLY A 18 -14.93 49.60 3.81
C GLY A 18 -16.34 49.41 4.40
N GLY A 19 -16.71 50.32 5.30
CA GLY A 19 -18.01 50.36 5.99
C GLY A 19 -18.02 49.75 7.40
N CYS A 20 -16.94 49.13 7.85
CA CYS A 20 -16.81 48.60 9.21
C CYS A 20 -16.11 49.57 10.15
N GLY A 21 -16.59 49.67 11.39
CA GLY A 21 -15.95 50.45 12.45
C GLY A 21 -14.73 49.74 13.04
N PRO A 22 -13.91 50.45 13.83
CA PRO A 22 -12.78 49.85 14.54
C PRO A 22 -13.25 48.88 15.63
N VAL A 23 -12.47 47.83 15.86
CA VAL A 23 -12.74 46.77 16.85
C VAL A 23 -12.24 47.17 18.24
N ASP A 24 -11.12 47.89 18.28
CA ASP A 24 -10.55 48.36 19.55
C ASP A 24 -9.85 49.72 19.39
N LEU A 25 -9.76 50.44 20.50
CA LEU A 25 -8.99 51.67 20.65
C LEU A 25 -7.99 51.48 21.79
N ASP A 26 -6.72 51.36 21.43
CA ASP A 26 -5.66 51.35 22.44
C ASP A 26 -5.46 52.77 22.98
N GLY A 27 -5.95 53.00 24.21
CA GLY A 27 -5.86 54.28 24.90
C GLY A 27 -4.43 54.72 25.23
N SER A 28 -3.46 53.79 25.22
CA SER A 28 -2.06 54.10 25.54
C SER A 28 -1.26 54.60 24.34
N THR A 29 -1.55 54.07 23.14
CA THR A 29 -0.86 54.43 21.88
C THR A 29 -1.72 55.27 20.94
N GLN A 30 -3.00 55.50 21.28
CA GLN A 30 -3.98 56.23 20.48
C GLN A 30 -4.18 55.65 19.06
N VAL A 31 -3.96 54.34 18.90
CA VAL A 31 -4.13 53.59 17.64
C VAL A 31 -5.52 52.97 17.59
N LEU A 32 -6.14 53.02 16.41
CA LEU A 32 -7.39 52.31 16.12
C LEU A 32 -7.07 50.99 15.45
N LEU A 33 -7.58 49.89 16.00
CA LEU A 33 -7.42 48.55 15.44
C LEU A 33 -8.64 48.20 14.60
N PHE A 34 -8.40 47.87 13.33
CA PHE A 34 -9.38 47.28 12.45
C PHE A 34 -8.99 45.83 12.21
N GLU A 35 -9.88 44.90 12.59
CA GLU A 35 -9.73 43.48 12.30
C GLU A 35 -10.94 43.04 11.48
N THR A 36 -10.67 42.42 10.34
CA THR A 36 -11.72 41.95 9.43
C THR A 36 -11.21 40.79 8.58
N GLU A 37 -12.14 39.95 8.13
CA GLU A 37 -11.85 38.92 7.15
C GLU A 37 -11.54 39.53 5.78
N LEU A 38 -10.69 38.85 5.00
CA LEU A 38 -10.22 39.33 3.71
C LEU A 38 -11.32 39.61 2.68
N HIS A 39 -12.47 38.95 2.80
CA HIS A 39 -13.63 39.08 1.90
C HIS A 39 -14.76 39.94 2.48
N SER A 40 -14.57 40.47 3.69
CA SER A 40 -15.57 41.22 4.43
C SER A 40 -15.31 42.72 4.31
N CYS A 41 -16.20 43.53 4.90
CA CYS A 41 -16.04 44.98 5.00
C CYS A 41 -15.73 45.67 3.66
N GLY A 42 -16.47 45.32 2.61
CA GLY A 42 -16.38 45.99 1.30
C GLY A 42 -15.05 45.80 0.57
N SER A 43 -14.26 44.78 0.92
CA SER A 43 -13.03 44.43 0.20
C SER A 43 -13.29 43.96 -1.22
N VAL A 44 -12.34 44.25 -2.11
CA VAL A 44 -12.35 43.78 -3.50
C VAL A 44 -11.16 42.87 -3.74
N LEU A 45 -11.43 41.65 -4.21
CA LEU A 45 -10.41 40.69 -4.61
C LEU A 45 -10.07 40.87 -6.10
N ALA A 46 -8.78 41.05 -6.39
CA ALA A 46 -8.21 40.93 -7.72
C ALA A 46 -7.25 39.74 -7.77
N MET A 47 -7.41 38.89 -8.78
CA MET A 47 -6.55 37.72 -8.99
C MET A 47 -5.57 38.01 -10.13
N THR A 48 -4.28 37.84 -9.86
CA THR A 48 -3.21 37.96 -10.86
C THR A 48 -2.62 36.56 -11.17
N ALA A 49 -1.60 36.50 -12.02
CA ALA A 49 -0.89 35.25 -12.30
C ALA A 49 -0.30 34.64 -11.01
N ASP A 50 0.28 35.47 -10.15
CA ASP A 50 1.12 35.03 -9.03
C ASP A 50 0.54 35.37 -7.65
N SER A 51 -0.45 36.26 -7.56
CA SER A 51 -1.02 36.72 -6.29
C SER A 51 -2.54 36.89 -6.26
N LEU A 52 -3.10 36.77 -5.06
CA LEU A 52 -4.42 37.24 -4.67
C LEU A 52 -4.25 38.58 -3.96
N VAL A 53 -4.87 39.64 -4.51
CA VAL A 53 -4.76 41.00 -3.99
C VAL A 53 -6.10 41.44 -3.43
N TYR A 54 -6.18 41.57 -2.11
CA TYR A 54 -7.35 42.11 -1.42
C TYR A 54 -7.16 43.60 -1.21
N THR A 55 -8.09 44.40 -1.71
CA THR A 55 -8.07 45.85 -1.57
C THR A 55 -9.20 46.30 -0.66
N PHE A 56 -8.85 47.01 0.42
CA PHE A 56 -9.76 47.68 1.32
C PHE A 56 -9.66 49.18 1.14
N THR A 57 -10.73 49.89 1.51
CA THR A 57 -10.77 51.35 1.47
C THR A 57 -11.05 51.88 2.87
N LEU A 58 -10.09 52.58 3.47
CA LEU A 58 -10.26 53.28 4.73
C LEU A 58 -10.84 54.67 4.43
N ASN A 59 -12.06 54.93 4.88
CA ASN A 59 -12.77 56.18 4.65
C ASN A 59 -12.88 56.96 5.94
N TYR A 60 -12.29 58.15 5.96
CA TYR A 60 -12.45 59.14 7.02
C TYR A 60 -13.44 60.21 6.58
N GLN A 61 -14.56 60.29 7.29
CA GLN A 61 -15.64 61.23 7.04
C GLN A 61 -15.99 61.97 8.34
N PRO A 62 -15.48 63.21 8.52
CA PRO A 62 -15.67 63.95 9.75
C PRO A 62 -17.14 64.37 9.93
N ASN A 63 -17.67 64.14 11.12
CA ASN A 63 -19.00 64.61 11.51
C ASN A 63 -18.93 66.00 12.14
N ALA A 64 -20.07 66.71 12.13
CA ALA A 64 -20.17 68.02 12.74
C ALA A 64 -19.99 67.93 14.27
N LEU A 65 -19.25 68.86 14.86
CA LEU A 65 -18.91 68.82 16.29
C LEU A 65 -20.15 69.13 17.15
N GLY A 66 -20.74 68.10 17.76
CA GLY A 66 -21.89 68.22 18.65
C GLY A 66 -23.13 68.78 17.94
N ALA A 67 -23.75 69.82 18.50
CA ALA A 67 -24.91 70.50 17.90
C ALA A 67 -24.53 71.64 16.93
N THR A 68 -23.24 71.84 16.64
CA THR A 68 -22.79 72.91 15.73
C THR A 68 -22.64 72.38 14.31
N PRO A 69 -22.95 73.17 13.26
CA PRO A 69 -22.77 72.76 11.86
C PRO A 69 -21.30 72.84 11.40
N ILE A 70 -20.33 72.83 12.32
CA ILE A 70 -18.92 73.10 12.03
C ILE A 70 -18.17 71.80 11.78
N ILE A 71 -17.58 71.68 10.59
CA ILE A 71 -16.62 70.63 10.20
C ILE A 71 -15.25 71.29 10.04
N ARG A 72 -14.22 70.74 10.68
CA ARG A 72 -12.87 71.35 10.71
C ARG A 72 -11.83 70.61 9.85
N THR A 73 -12.16 69.43 9.34
CA THR A 73 -11.26 68.59 8.55
C THR A 73 -11.95 68.17 7.26
N SER A 74 -11.17 67.93 6.21
CA SER A 74 -11.68 67.33 4.97
C SER A 74 -11.78 65.82 5.12
N SER A 75 -12.71 65.20 4.38
CA SER A 75 -12.73 63.74 4.24
C SER A 75 -11.47 63.24 3.54
N ALA A 76 -11.08 61.99 3.83
CA ALA A 76 -9.93 61.36 3.24
C ALA A 76 -10.20 59.88 2.98
N VAL A 77 -9.63 59.37 1.89
CA VAL A 77 -9.78 57.96 1.48
C VAL A 77 -8.39 57.37 1.29
N VAL A 78 -8.13 56.25 1.96
CA VAL A 78 -6.85 55.54 1.90
C VAL A 78 -7.08 54.11 1.42
N GLY A 79 -6.41 53.72 0.33
CA GLY A 79 -6.43 52.34 -0.16
C GLY A 79 -5.44 51.47 0.60
N ILE A 80 -5.89 50.31 1.08
CA ILE A 80 -5.08 49.31 1.78
C ILE A 80 -5.08 48.05 0.93
N GLN A 81 -3.91 47.45 0.70
CA GLN A 81 -3.78 46.21 -0.07
C GLN A 81 -3.06 45.13 0.72
N CYS A 82 -3.61 43.92 0.67
CA CYS A 82 -3.00 42.71 1.19
C CYS A 82 -2.73 41.77 0.01
N HIS A 83 -1.46 41.45 -0.22
CA HIS A 83 -1.01 40.58 -1.31
C HIS A 83 -0.65 39.21 -0.76
N TYR A 84 -1.28 38.16 -1.30
CA TYR A 84 -1.01 36.77 -0.95
C TYR A 84 -0.52 36.03 -2.18
N MET A 85 0.60 35.32 -2.08
CA MET A 85 1.10 34.50 -3.18
C MET A 85 0.14 33.33 -3.45
N ARG A 86 -0.12 33.04 -4.73
CA ARG A 86 -0.95 31.89 -5.14
C ARG A 86 -0.28 30.53 -4.93
N LEU A 87 1.04 30.51 -4.73
CA LEU A 87 1.84 29.29 -4.67
C LEU A 87 2.36 29.07 -3.24
N HIS A 88 1.78 28.08 -2.56
CA HIS A 88 2.47 27.36 -1.50
C HIS A 88 3.00 26.04 -2.07
N ASN A 89 4.26 25.72 -1.78
CA ASN A 89 4.76 24.36 -1.88
C ASN A 89 4.13 23.55 -0.74
N VAL A 90 2.87 23.16 -0.93
CA VAL A 90 2.27 22.10 -0.14
C VAL A 90 2.95 20.81 -0.56
N SER A 91 3.39 19.99 0.41
CA SER A 91 3.85 18.64 0.08
C SER A 91 2.76 17.98 -0.76
N SER A 92 3.13 17.52 -1.95
CA SER A 92 2.22 16.98 -2.94
C SER A 92 1.74 15.58 -2.56
N ASN A 93 1.23 15.40 -1.35
CA ASN A 93 0.24 14.38 -1.09
C ASN A 93 -1.11 15.03 -1.38
N ALA A 94 -1.80 14.52 -2.39
CA ALA A 94 -3.10 15.02 -2.80
C ALA A 94 -4.05 15.06 -1.59
N LEU A 95 -4.52 16.26 -1.24
CA LEU A 95 -5.62 16.42 -0.31
C LEU A 95 -6.86 15.79 -0.95
N LYS A 96 -7.33 14.68 -0.38
CA LYS A 96 -8.55 14.00 -0.81
C LYS A 96 -9.75 14.90 -0.44
N PRO A 97 -10.48 15.50 -1.40
CA PRO A 97 -11.64 16.32 -1.06
C PRO A 97 -12.72 15.43 -0.43
N THR A 98 -13.30 15.87 0.68
CA THR A 98 -14.45 15.21 1.32
C THR A 98 -15.79 15.56 0.66
N TRP A 99 -15.80 16.46 -0.33
CA TRP A 99 -17.01 16.87 -1.04
C TRP A 99 -16.69 17.40 -2.43
N ILE A 100 -17.52 17.09 -3.43
CA ILE A 100 -17.36 17.54 -4.83
C ILE A 100 -18.61 18.34 -5.25
N PRO A 101 -18.47 19.56 -5.80
CA PRO A 101 -19.60 20.38 -6.21
C PRO A 101 -20.30 19.85 -7.47
N TYR A 102 -21.61 20.08 -7.51
CA TYR A 102 -22.65 19.44 -8.34
C TYR A 102 -22.54 19.55 -9.88
N HIS A 103 -21.50 20.15 -10.47
CA HIS A 103 -21.54 20.57 -11.89
C HIS A 103 -20.28 20.26 -12.71
N SER A 104 -19.71 19.07 -12.54
CA SER A 104 -18.77 18.49 -13.51
C SER A 104 -19.14 17.02 -13.78
N THR A 105 -20.16 16.84 -14.61
CA THR A 105 -20.67 15.54 -15.06
C THR A 105 -19.93 15.08 -16.32
N LEU A 106 -18.83 14.36 -16.11
CA LEU A 106 -18.34 13.19 -16.86
C LEU A 106 -17.04 12.70 -16.18
N SER A 107 -17.09 11.51 -15.55
CA SER A 107 -16.00 10.74 -14.89
C SER A 107 -15.62 11.00 -13.41
N ALA A 108 -16.58 11.36 -12.55
CA ALA A 108 -16.44 11.16 -11.09
C ALA A 108 -17.21 9.91 -10.59
N GLU A 109 -17.78 9.15 -11.51
CA GLU A 109 -18.24 7.78 -11.27
C GLU A 109 -17.00 6.88 -11.42
N ASP A 110 -16.67 6.16 -10.35
CA ASP A 110 -15.90 4.92 -10.39
C ASP A 110 -14.36 4.95 -10.36
N LEU A 111 -13.75 5.57 -9.32
CA LEU A 111 -12.31 5.40 -9.07
C LEU A 111 -12.03 3.99 -8.50
N LEU A 112 -11.91 3.01 -9.38
CA LEU A 112 -11.35 1.70 -9.08
C LEU A 112 -9.84 1.74 -9.22
N VAL A 113 -9.13 1.52 -8.11
CA VAL A 113 -7.66 1.48 -8.10
C VAL A 113 -7.22 0.02 -8.02
N PHE A 114 -6.69 -0.48 -9.12
CA PHE A 114 -6.04 -1.79 -9.17
C PHE A 114 -4.62 -1.70 -8.61
N SER A 115 -4.21 -2.71 -7.86
CA SER A 115 -2.85 -2.77 -7.30
C SER A 115 -2.30 -4.19 -7.23
N LEU A 116 -0.97 -4.29 -7.33
CA LEU A 116 -0.20 -5.49 -7.04
C LEU A 116 0.67 -5.23 -5.81
N ARG A 117 0.76 -6.21 -4.91
CA ARG A 117 1.62 -6.14 -3.72
C ARG A 117 2.44 -7.41 -3.58
N LEU A 118 3.68 -7.25 -3.12
CA LEU A 118 4.50 -8.38 -2.66
C LEU A 118 4.08 -8.74 -1.24
N MET A 119 3.70 -9.98 -1.00
CA MET A 119 3.21 -10.42 0.31
C MET A 119 4.27 -11.20 1.07
N ALA A 120 4.26 -11.10 2.39
CA ALA A 120 5.01 -12.01 3.25
C ALA A 120 4.40 -13.43 3.20
N ASP A 121 5.15 -14.44 3.64
CA ASP A 121 4.75 -15.86 3.53
C ASP A 121 3.46 -16.20 4.30
N ASN A 122 3.10 -15.37 5.28
CA ASN A 122 1.87 -15.48 6.05
C ASN A 122 0.66 -14.79 5.42
N TRP A 123 0.83 -14.08 4.29
CA TRP A 123 -0.23 -13.33 3.58
C TRP A 123 -0.94 -12.24 4.42
N GLN A 124 -0.36 -11.83 5.55
CA GLN A 124 -0.96 -10.82 6.44
C GLN A 124 -0.44 -9.42 6.18
N THR A 125 0.82 -9.31 5.76
CA THR A 125 1.51 -8.04 5.59
C THR A 125 2.24 -7.99 4.27
N GLU A 126 2.39 -6.77 3.76
CA GLU A 126 3.25 -6.51 2.62
C GLU A 126 4.71 -6.82 2.99
N ARG A 127 5.43 -7.46 2.08
CA ARG A 127 6.83 -7.83 2.24
C ARG A 127 7.68 -6.58 2.07
N THR A 128 8.58 -6.34 3.02
CA THR A 128 9.49 -5.18 3.00
C THR A 128 10.67 -5.34 2.05
N SER A 129 11.13 -6.58 1.83
CA SER A 129 12.23 -6.89 0.92
C SER A 129 11.74 -7.22 -0.49
N THR A 130 12.32 -6.55 -1.48
CA THR A 130 12.13 -6.85 -2.91
C THR A 130 13.18 -7.82 -3.46
N VAL A 131 13.99 -8.41 -2.58
CA VAL A 131 15.06 -9.36 -2.93
C VAL A 131 14.58 -10.80 -2.73
N PHE A 132 14.82 -11.62 -3.75
CA PHE A 132 14.53 -13.05 -3.79
C PHE A 132 15.74 -13.82 -4.32
N PHE A 133 15.80 -15.11 -4.04
CA PHE A 133 16.77 -16.03 -4.61
C PHE A 133 16.09 -17.02 -5.57
N LEU A 134 16.84 -17.56 -6.52
CA LEU A 134 16.34 -18.64 -7.36
C LEU A 134 15.90 -19.83 -6.48
N GLY A 135 14.67 -20.30 -6.69
CA GLY A 135 14.02 -21.32 -5.86
C GLY A 135 13.10 -20.77 -4.78
N ASP A 136 13.07 -19.45 -4.56
CA ASP A 136 12.05 -18.81 -3.72
C ASP A 136 10.69 -18.75 -4.44
N LEU A 137 9.62 -18.64 -3.66
CA LEU A 137 8.27 -18.32 -4.16
C LEU A 137 8.00 -16.84 -3.93
N ILE A 138 7.65 -16.12 -4.99
CA ILE A 138 7.20 -14.74 -4.95
C ILE A 138 5.69 -14.75 -4.69
N ASN A 139 5.28 -14.29 -3.51
CA ASN A 139 3.88 -14.17 -3.15
C ASN A 139 3.35 -12.81 -3.66
N ILE A 140 2.35 -12.85 -4.54
CA ILE A 140 1.78 -11.66 -5.17
C ILE A 140 0.27 -11.61 -4.87
N GLU A 141 -0.18 -10.46 -4.41
CA GLU A 141 -1.61 -10.16 -4.23
C GLU A 141 -2.05 -9.10 -5.25
N ALA A 142 -3.03 -9.45 -6.08
CA ALA A 142 -3.77 -8.50 -6.89
C ALA A 142 -5.04 -8.07 -6.14
N SER A 143 -5.30 -6.77 -6.11
CA SER A 143 -6.49 -6.23 -5.44
C SER A 143 -7.10 -5.05 -6.18
N VAL A 144 -8.38 -4.78 -5.91
CA VAL A 144 -9.10 -3.60 -6.40
C VAL A 144 -9.69 -2.83 -5.22
N VAL A 145 -9.33 -1.55 -5.09
CA VAL A 145 -9.93 -0.66 -4.09
C VAL A 145 -11.29 -0.19 -4.59
N GLN A 146 -12.32 -0.45 -3.80
CA GLN A 146 -13.71 -0.11 -4.10
C GLN A 146 -14.08 1.19 -3.37
N ALA A 147 -14.17 2.31 -4.09
CA ALA A 147 -14.76 3.54 -3.55
C ALA A 147 -16.21 3.66 -4.02
N ASN A 148 -17.18 3.42 -3.13
CA ASN A 148 -18.62 3.52 -3.40
C ASN A 148 -19.16 2.58 -4.51
N HIS A 149 -18.61 1.37 -4.60
CA HIS A 149 -19.06 0.36 -5.57
C HIS A 149 -19.77 -0.83 -4.92
N VAL A 150 -20.55 -1.55 -5.72
CA VAL A 150 -21.00 -2.91 -5.39
C VAL A 150 -19.78 -3.82 -5.16
N PRO A 151 -19.90 -4.88 -4.35
CA PRO A 151 -18.79 -5.83 -4.16
C PRO A 151 -18.24 -6.32 -5.50
N LEU A 152 -16.96 -6.07 -5.74
CA LEU A 152 -16.29 -6.48 -6.97
C LEU A 152 -15.40 -7.71 -6.73
N ARG A 153 -15.34 -8.56 -7.74
CA ARG A 153 -14.43 -9.69 -7.84
C ARG A 153 -13.30 -9.37 -8.80
N VAL A 154 -12.06 -9.44 -8.31
CA VAL A 154 -10.85 -9.16 -9.10
C VAL A 154 -10.30 -10.41 -9.79
N PHE A 155 -9.87 -10.26 -11.04
CA PHE A 155 -9.23 -11.28 -11.86
C PHE A 155 -7.94 -10.74 -12.47
N VAL A 156 -7.02 -11.64 -12.78
CA VAL A 156 -5.77 -11.35 -13.48
C VAL A 156 -5.88 -11.93 -14.88
N ASP A 157 -5.95 -11.07 -15.89
CA ASP A 157 -6.17 -11.51 -17.28
C ASP A 157 -4.85 -12.00 -17.89
N THR A 158 -3.80 -11.18 -17.76
CA THR A 158 -2.46 -11.45 -18.28
C THR A 158 -1.40 -10.86 -17.35
N CYS A 159 -0.25 -11.53 -17.22
CA CYS A 159 0.94 -10.96 -16.58
C CYS A 159 2.20 -11.26 -17.38
N ILE A 160 3.03 -10.23 -17.53
CA ILE A 160 4.27 -10.24 -18.28
C ILE A 160 5.39 -9.71 -17.40
N ALA A 161 6.51 -10.43 -17.38
CA ALA A 161 7.74 -9.96 -16.76
C ALA A 161 8.73 -9.42 -17.79
N THR A 162 9.45 -8.36 -17.43
CA THR A 162 10.49 -7.70 -18.26
C THR A 162 11.67 -7.29 -17.39
N LEU A 163 12.79 -6.90 -18.01
CA LEU A 163 13.97 -6.36 -17.30
C LEU A 163 13.91 -4.84 -17.07
N ASP A 164 13.13 -4.15 -17.88
CA ASP A 164 12.99 -2.69 -17.87
C ASP A 164 11.55 -2.34 -17.45
N PRO A 165 11.31 -1.15 -16.88
CA PRO A 165 9.99 -0.68 -16.48
C PRO A 165 9.11 -0.29 -17.70
N ASP A 166 9.08 -1.15 -18.72
CA ASP A 166 8.29 -1.06 -19.93
C ASP A 166 7.76 -2.46 -20.28
N MET A 167 6.43 -2.60 -20.39
CA MET A 167 5.74 -3.85 -20.73
C MET A 167 6.13 -4.39 -22.12
N ASN A 168 6.58 -3.52 -23.03
CA ASN A 168 6.96 -3.89 -24.39
C ASN A 168 8.45 -4.20 -24.56
N ALA A 169 9.24 -4.07 -23.49
CA ALA A 169 10.66 -4.36 -23.50
C ALA A 169 10.96 -5.81 -23.87
N VAL A 170 12.16 -6.05 -24.39
CA VAL A 170 12.68 -7.37 -24.74
C VAL A 170 13.96 -7.60 -23.95
N PRO A 171 14.12 -8.77 -23.29
CA PRO A 171 13.23 -9.92 -23.26
C PRO A 171 11.97 -9.71 -22.41
N ARG A 172 10.91 -10.45 -22.76
CA ARG A 172 9.67 -10.52 -21.98
C ARG A 172 9.22 -11.96 -21.79
N TYR A 173 8.60 -12.25 -20.65
CA TYR A 173 8.07 -13.58 -20.31
C TYR A 173 6.63 -13.46 -19.80
N ALA A 174 5.68 -13.96 -20.58
CA ALA A 174 4.28 -14.01 -20.19
C ALA A 174 4.03 -15.29 -19.39
N PHE A 175 3.67 -15.16 -18.11
CA PHE A 175 3.48 -16.30 -17.20
C PHE A 175 2.02 -16.51 -16.81
N ILE A 176 1.17 -15.49 -16.99
CA ILE A 176 -0.29 -15.61 -16.98
C ILE A 176 -0.80 -15.12 -18.33
N GLU A 177 -1.55 -15.96 -19.02
CA GLU A 177 -2.09 -15.71 -20.36
C GLU A 177 -3.53 -16.26 -20.47
N ASN A 178 -4.12 -16.19 -21.66
CA ASN A 178 -5.41 -16.81 -21.96
C ASN A 178 -6.53 -16.43 -20.97
N LYS A 179 -6.51 -15.19 -20.47
CA LYS A 179 -7.50 -14.64 -19.54
C LYS A 179 -7.52 -15.36 -18.18
N GLY A 180 -6.37 -15.42 -17.52
CA GLY A 180 -6.22 -16.01 -16.19
C GLY A 180 -5.75 -17.47 -16.14
N CYS A 181 -5.09 -17.98 -17.17
CA CYS A 181 -4.39 -19.26 -17.13
C CYS A 181 -2.91 -19.03 -16.75
N LEU A 182 -2.46 -19.54 -15.60
CA LEU A 182 -1.08 -19.43 -15.14
C LEU A 182 -0.20 -20.46 -15.86
N MET A 183 0.29 -20.07 -17.04
CA MET A 183 1.01 -20.94 -17.97
C MET A 183 2.37 -21.39 -17.45
N ASP A 184 3.02 -20.60 -16.58
CA ASP A 184 4.33 -20.97 -16.00
C ASP A 184 4.27 -22.33 -15.28
N SER A 185 3.25 -22.56 -14.47
CA SER A 185 3.01 -23.84 -13.77
C SER A 185 3.04 -25.07 -14.68
N LYS A 186 2.54 -24.91 -15.92
CA LYS A 186 2.48 -25.98 -16.91
C LYS A 186 3.75 -26.09 -17.75
N LEU A 187 4.29 -24.95 -18.21
CA LEU A 187 5.39 -24.93 -19.17
C LEU A 187 6.75 -25.22 -18.54
N THR A 188 6.98 -24.71 -17.34
CA THR A 188 8.26 -24.85 -16.63
C THR A 188 8.22 -25.92 -15.54
N ASN A 189 7.04 -26.53 -15.33
CA ASN A 189 6.79 -27.47 -14.23
C ASN A 189 7.17 -26.83 -12.88
N SER A 190 6.81 -25.55 -12.71
CA SER A 190 7.06 -24.78 -11.50
C SER A 190 5.99 -25.04 -10.44
N ARG A 191 6.24 -24.54 -9.23
CA ARG A 191 5.28 -24.52 -8.12
C ARG A 191 4.35 -23.30 -8.17
N SER A 192 4.40 -22.52 -9.25
CA SER A 192 3.57 -21.34 -9.41
C SER A 192 2.09 -21.72 -9.44
N GLN A 193 1.25 -20.99 -8.71
CA GLN A 193 -0.18 -21.33 -8.61
C GLN A 193 -1.00 -20.16 -8.08
N PHE A 194 -2.28 -20.11 -8.46
CA PHE A 194 -3.26 -19.31 -7.72
C PHE A 194 -3.64 -20.02 -6.43
N LEU A 195 -3.82 -19.26 -5.36
CA LEU A 195 -4.39 -19.76 -4.11
C LEU A 195 -5.92 -19.78 -4.18
N SER A 196 -6.54 -20.65 -3.39
CA SER A 196 -8.00 -20.63 -3.24
C SER A 196 -8.45 -19.24 -2.80
N ARG A 197 -9.43 -18.68 -3.49
CA ARG A 197 -9.93 -17.35 -3.21
C ARG A 197 -10.59 -17.30 -1.83
N VAL A 198 -10.19 -16.31 -1.03
CA VAL A 198 -10.77 -16.03 0.30
C VAL A 198 -11.65 -14.78 0.26
N GLN A 199 -11.28 -13.77 -0.53
CA GLN A 199 -11.98 -12.50 -0.67
C GLN A 199 -12.22 -12.20 -2.16
N ASP A 200 -13.35 -11.58 -2.51
CA ASP A 200 -13.67 -11.30 -3.91
C ASP A 200 -12.75 -10.22 -4.50
N ASP A 201 -12.46 -9.19 -3.73
CA ASP A 201 -11.66 -8.03 -4.11
C ASP A 201 -10.14 -8.31 -4.14
N LYS A 202 -9.72 -9.53 -3.78
CA LYS A 202 -8.32 -9.96 -3.77
C LYS A 202 -8.12 -11.30 -4.44
N LEU A 203 -7.04 -11.41 -5.21
CA LEU A 203 -6.59 -12.65 -5.80
C LEU A 203 -5.11 -12.85 -5.50
N GLN A 204 -4.80 -13.95 -4.83
CA GLN A 204 -3.46 -14.29 -4.37
C GLN A 204 -2.86 -15.39 -5.25
N PHE A 205 -1.61 -15.23 -5.65
CA PHE A 205 -0.89 -16.22 -6.42
C PHE A 205 0.61 -16.21 -6.11
N GLN A 206 1.21 -17.37 -6.33
CA GLN A 206 2.63 -17.61 -6.13
C GLN A 206 3.30 -17.81 -7.48
N LEU A 207 4.50 -17.25 -7.62
CA LEU A 207 5.34 -17.37 -8.81
C LEU A 207 6.73 -17.82 -8.37
N ASP A 208 7.22 -18.95 -8.88
CA ASP A 208 8.61 -19.37 -8.65
C ASP A 208 9.56 -18.28 -9.18
N ALA A 209 10.50 -17.85 -8.35
CA ALA A 209 11.46 -16.82 -8.70
C ALA A 209 12.37 -17.28 -9.85
N PHE A 210 12.46 -16.45 -10.88
CA PHE A 210 13.24 -16.74 -12.08
C PHE A 210 14.10 -15.53 -12.49
N ARG A 211 15.00 -15.79 -13.44
CA ARG A 211 15.84 -14.77 -14.09
C ARG A 211 15.79 -14.96 -15.60
N PHE A 212 16.03 -13.88 -16.33
CA PHE A 212 16.27 -13.99 -17.77
C PHE A 212 17.66 -14.60 -18.04
N ALA A 213 17.71 -15.55 -18.96
CA ALA A 213 18.96 -16.19 -19.37
C ALA A 213 19.87 -15.17 -20.06
N GLN A 214 21.19 -15.32 -19.87
CA GLN A 214 22.23 -14.49 -20.52
C GLN A 214 22.18 -12.99 -20.19
N GLU A 215 21.42 -12.60 -19.17
CA GLU A 215 21.35 -11.23 -18.69
C GLU A 215 22.17 -11.05 -17.40
N THR A 216 22.86 -9.92 -17.22
CA THR A 216 23.62 -9.63 -15.99
C THR A 216 22.77 -8.92 -14.93
N ARG A 217 21.71 -8.23 -15.36
CA ARG A 217 20.70 -7.63 -14.49
C ARG A 217 19.94 -8.71 -13.72
N SER A 218 19.80 -8.50 -12.41
CA SER A 218 19.01 -9.34 -11.51
C SER A 218 17.61 -8.79 -11.24
N ALA A 219 17.32 -7.55 -11.65
CA ALA A 219 16.04 -6.91 -11.44
C ALA A 219 15.03 -7.28 -12.54
N ILE A 220 13.80 -7.62 -12.14
CA ILE A 220 12.66 -7.80 -13.03
C ILE A 220 11.50 -6.88 -12.61
N TYR A 221 10.66 -6.56 -13.59
CA TYR A 221 9.38 -5.87 -13.41
C TYR A 221 8.26 -6.79 -13.88
N ILE A 222 7.14 -6.79 -13.17
CA ILE A 222 5.95 -7.57 -13.51
C ILE A 222 4.82 -6.59 -13.82
N PHE A 223 4.23 -6.74 -15.00
CA PHE A 223 3.07 -5.98 -15.47
C PHE A 223 1.90 -6.92 -15.54
N CYS A 224 0.78 -6.59 -14.91
CA CYS A 224 -0.44 -7.37 -15.02
C CYS A 224 -1.61 -6.51 -15.46
N HIS A 225 -2.42 -7.07 -16.35
CA HIS A 225 -3.72 -6.54 -16.71
C HIS A 225 -4.78 -7.16 -15.81
N LEU A 226 -5.45 -6.34 -15.02
CA LEU A 226 -6.42 -6.73 -14.01
C LEU A 226 -7.83 -6.37 -14.48
N LYS A 227 -8.80 -7.20 -14.08
CA LYS A 227 -10.22 -7.00 -14.37
C LYS A 227 -11.04 -7.13 -13.11
N ALA A 228 -12.12 -6.36 -13.02
CA ALA A 228 -13.08 -6.47 -11.94
C ALA A 228 -14.50 -6.54 -12.50
N THR A 229 -15.29 -7.47 -11.96
CA THR A 229 -16.72 -7.61 -12.26
C THR A 229 -17.51 -7.58 -10.96
N ALA A 230 -18.82 -7.39 -11.02
CA ALA A 230 -19.67 -7.62 -9.84
C ALA A 230 -19.44 -9.03 -9.27
N ALA A 231 -19.38 -9.16 -7.95
CA ALA A 231 -19.14 -10.42 -7.23
C ALA A 231 -20.39 -11.33 -7.22
N LEU A 232 -20.87 -11.69 -8.42
CA LEU A 232 -22.00 -12.57 -8.63
C LEU A 232 -21.52 -14.02 -8.88
N PRO A 233 -22.34 -15.04 -8.62
CA PRO A 233 -22.02 -16.44 -8.94
C PRO A 233 -21.66 -16.65 -10.42
N ASP A 234 -22.35 -15.94 -11.31
CA ASP A 234 -22.15 -15.97 -12.77
C ASP A 234 -21.13 -14.94 -13.26
N SER A 235 -20.27 -14.42 -12.37
CA SER A 235 -19.23 -13.45 -12.75
C SER A 235 -18.29 -14.04 -13.79
N GLU A 236 -18.09 -13.30 -14.88
CA GLU A 236 -17.19 -13.69 -15.94
C GLU A 236 -15.74 -13.48 -15.51
N GLY A 237 -15.03 -14.58 -15.27
CA GLY A 237 -13.60 -14.56 -14.98
C GLY A 237 -13.10 -15.90 -14.46
N LYS A 238 -11.80 -16.15 -14.60
CA LYS A 238 -11.17 -17.37 -14.10
C LYS A 238 -9.75 -17.08 -13.61
N ALA A 239 -9.25 -17.95 -12.76
CA ALA A 239 -7.89 -17.96 -12.27
C ALA A 239 -7.47 -19.41 -12.11
N CYS A 240 -6.70 -19.90 -13.07
CA CYS A 240 -6.44 -21.31 -13.29
C CYS A 240 -4.95 -21.61 -13.13
N SER A 241 -4.62 -22.65 -12.38
CA SER A 241 -3.25 -23.14 -12.22
C SER A 241 -3.17 -24.63 -12.60
N PHE A 242 -1.97 -25.09 -12.96
CA PHE A 242 -1.69 -26.48 -13.28
C PHE A 242 -0.75 -27.05 -12.20
N PRO A 243 -1.26 -27.38 -11.00
CA PRO A 243 -0.42 -27.80 -9.88
C PRO A 243 0.31 -29.11 -10.15
N LEU A 244 1.54 -29.19 -9.63
CA LEU A 244 2.42 -30.35 -9.76
C LEU A 244 1.73 -31.65 -9.30
N GLY A 245 1.80 -32.68 -10.15
CA GLY A 245 1.31 -34.02 -9.84
C GLY A 245 -0.21 -34.22 -9.97
N LYS A 246 -0.98 -33.20 -10.35
CA LYS A 246 -2.42 -33.37 -10.64
C LYS A 246 -2.75 -33.58 -12.12
N GLU A 247 -1.83 -33.21 -13.02
CA GLU A 247 -2.01 -33.27 -14.49
C GLU A 247 -3.33 -32.62 -15.00
N GLN A 248 -3.90 -31.69 -14.24
CA GLN A 248 -5.17 -31.06 -14.53
C GLN A 248 -5.17 -29.59 -14.10
N TRP A 249 -5.88 -28.75 -14.84
CA TRP A 249 -6.16 -27.37 -14.46
C TRP A 249 -7.12 -27.29 -13.27
N VAL A 250 -6.77 -26.45 -12.30
CA VAL A 250 -7.56 -26.19 -11.09
C VAL A 250 -7.89 -24.71 -11.01
N SER A 251 -9.14 -24.40 -10.67
CA SER A 251 -9.64 -23.04 -10.49
C SER A 251 -9.49 -22.58 -9.05
N ALA A 252 -8.95 -21.38 -8.86
CA ALA A 252 -8.92 -20.70 -7.56
C ALA A 252 -10.31 -20.43 -6.98
N SER A 253 -11.34 -20.41 -7.82
CA SER A 253 -12.74 -20.17 -7.43
C SER A 253 -13.57 -21.46 -7.33
N GLY A 254 -12.94 -22.64 -7.49
CA GLY A 254 -13.57 -23.96 -7.34
C GLY A 254 -14.32 -24.49 -8.57
N ASN A 255 -14.46 -23.71 -9.64
CA ASN A 255 -15.06 -24.16 -10.91
C ASN A 255 -13.98 -24.56 -11.92
N ASP A 256 -13.44 -25.79 -11.80
CA ASP A 256 -12.37 -26.31 -12.66
C ASP A 256 -12.77 -26.38 -14.14
N GLN A 257 -14.06 -26.53 -14.44
CA GLN A 257 -14.57 -26.58 -15.82
C GLN A 257 -14.33 -25.28 -16.58
N ALA A 258 -14.29 -24.14 -15.88
CA ALA A 258 -13.94 -22.85 -16.47
C ALA A 258 -12.50 -22.81 -17.01
N CYS A 259 -11.61 -23.69 -16.53
CA CYS A 259 -10.22 -23.78 -16.93
C CYS A 259 -9.97 -24.72 -18.13
N SER A 260 -11.00 -25.41 -18.63
CA SER A 260 -10.88 -26.36 -19.75
C SER A 260 -10.31 -25.75 -21.04
N CYS A 261 -10.43 -24.43 -21.25
CA CYS A 261 -9.89 -23.74 -22.42
C CYS A 261 -8.39 -23.40 -22.31
N CYS A 262 -7.76 -23.56 -21.14
CA CYS A 262 -6.37 -23.16 -20.93
C CYS A 262 -5.35 -23.99 -21.74
N ASP A 263 -5.72 -25.19 -22.20
CA ASP A 263 -4.89 -26.00 -23.10
C ASP A 263 -4.96 -25.58 -24.57
N THR A 264 -5.94 -24.76 -24.93
CA THR A 264 -6.19 -24.33 -26.31
C THR A 264 -6.17 -22.80 -26.38
N SER A 265 -7.32 -22.18 -26.56
CA SER A 265 -7.49 -20.73 -26.58
C SER A 265 -8.82 -20.38 -25.95
N CYS A 266 -8.77 -19.56 -24.91
CA CYS A 266 -9.96 -19.03 -24.25
C CYS A 266 -10.53 -17.84 -25.05
N ALA A 267 -10.96 -18.12 -26.28
CA ALA A 267 -11.70 -17.17 -27.10
C ALA A 267 -13.06 -16.91 -26.42
N GLY A 268 -13.37 -15.64 -26.15
CA GLY A 268 -14.66 -15.28 -25.57
C GLY A 268 -15.79 -15.76 -26.48
N ARG A 269 -16.68 -16.61 -25.98
CA ARG A 269 -17.95 -16.83 -26.66
C ARG A 269 -18.67 -15.47 -26.67
N LYS A 270 -18.78 -14.82 -27.83
CA LYS A 270 -19.78 -13.77 -28.04
C LYS A 270 -21.16 -14.42 -28.01
N GLY A 271 -21.62 -14.81 -26.82
CA GLY A 271 -23.04 -15.03 -26.56
C GLY A 271 -23.74 -13.68 -26.70
N ARG A 272 -24.92 -13.65 -27.32
CA ARG A 272 -25.77 -12.45 -27.40
C ARG A 272 -26.00 -11.96 -25.97
N SER A 273 -25.35 -10.86 -25.57
CA SER A 273 -25.47 -10.31 -24.22
C SER A 273 -26.88 -9.71 -24.05
N VAL A 274 -27.59 -10.21 -23.05
CA VAL A 274 -28.71 -9.54 -22.41
C VAL A 274 -28.09 -8.69 -21.32
N ASP A 275 -28.16 -7.37 -21.51
CA ASP A 275 -27.62 -6.30 -20.65
C ASP A 275 -26.13 -6.37 -20.30
N SER A 276 -25.49 -5.21 -20.33
CA SER A 276 -24.06 -5.02 -20.06
C SER A 276 -23.74 -5.32 -18.59
N VAL A 277 -23.08 -6.45 -18.31
CA VAL A 277 -22.35 -6.63 -17.06
C VAL A 277 -21.27 -5.55 -17.02
N ILE A 278 -21.32 -4.67 -16.04
CA ILE A 278 -20.33 -3.61 -15.88
C ILE A 278 -18.98 -4.28 -15.55
N GLN A 279 -18.03 -4.15 -16.47
CA GLN A 279 -16.70 -4.71 -16.39
C GLN A 279 -15.69 -3.57 -16.36
N TYR A 280 -14.80 -3.62 -15.38
CA TYR A 280 -13.74 -2.64 -15.20
C TYR A 280 -12.39 -3.30 -15.43
N GLU A 281 -11.45 -2.56 -16.03
CA GLU A 281 -10.13 -3.05 -16.39
C GLU A 281 -9.07 -2.02 -15.99
N GLY A 282 -7.88 -2.48 -15.63
CA GLY A 282 -6.77 -1.60 -15.30
C GLY A 282 -5.45 -2.35 -15.19
N ASP A 283 -4.35 -1.66 -15.45
CA ASP A 283 -3.00 -2.23 -15.39
C ASP A 283 -2.35 -1.93 -14.05
N ALA A 284 -1.56 -2.87 -13.56
CA ALA A 284 -0.77 -2.72 -12.35
C ALA A 284 0.65 -3.26 -12.56
N VAL A 285 1.61 -2.64 -11.87
CA VAL A 285 3.04 -2.94 -12.01
C VAL A 285 3.65 -3.26 -10.66
N LEU A 286 4.54 -4.25 -10.65
CA LEU A 286 5.30 -4.68 -9.47
C LEU A 286 6.79 -4.73 -9.82
N GLY A 287 7.59 -3.90 -9.16
CA GLY A 287 9.04 -3.91 -9.34
C GLY A 287 9.71 -2.61 -8.90
N PRO A 288 11.05 -2.58 -8.87
CA PRO A 288 11.95 -3.66 -9.26
C PRO A 288 12.02 -4.80 -8.23
N ILE A 289 12.04 -6.04 -8.71
CA ILE A 289 12.26 -7.27 -7.90
C ILE A 289 13.63 -7.84 -8.23
N ALA A 290 14.53 -7.88 -7.26
CA ALA A 290 15.89 -8.40 -7.48
C ALA A 290 15.95 -9.90 -7.20
N VAL A 291 16.18 -10.71 -8.23
CA VAL A 291 16.34 -12.16 -8.13
C VAL A 291 17.82 -12.53 -8.25
N GLN A 292 18.39 -13.07 -7.18
CA GLN A 292 19.82 -13.40 -7.09
C GLN A 292 20.05 -14.90 -7.11
N GLU A 293 21.27 -15.29 -7.46
CA GLU A 293 21.77 -16.63 -7.18
C GLU A 293 22.26 -16.66 -5.73
N ALA A 294 21.91 -17.73 -5.00
CA ALA A 294 22.50 -17.96 -3.69
C ALA A 294 24.00 -18.22 -3.90
N THR A 295 24.85 -17.22 -3.62
CA THR A 295 26.30 -17.43 -3.55
C THR A 295 26.57 -18.45 -2.45
N LYS A 296 27.19 -19.58 -2.82
CA LYS A 296 27.59 -20.63 -1.86
C LYS A 296 28.72 -20.19 -0.90
N ASP A 297 29.22 -18.96 -1.03
CA ASP A 297 30.27 -18.41 -0.19
C ASP A 297 29.72 -17.33 0.76
N VAL A 298 29.12 -17.77 1.86
CA VAL A 298 29.08 -16.96 3.09
C VAL A 298 30.05 -17.60 4.07
N GLN A 299 31.30 -17.13 4.02
CA GLN A 299 32.16 -17.18 5.19
C GLN A 299 31.50 -16.30 6.26
N GLN A 300 30.98 -16.97 7.26
CA GLN A 300 30.28 -16.42 8.41
C GLN A 300 31.24 -15.58 9.26
N SER A 301 31.44 -14.31 8.90
CA SER A 301 32.02 -13.31 9.80
C SER A 301 30.91 -12.75 10.68
N THR A 302 30.39 -13.57 11.59
CA THR A 302 29.61 -13.07 12.74
C THR A 302 30.58 -12.69 13.85
N GLY A 303 30.56 -11.41 14.19
CA GLY A 303 31.21 -10.86 15.36
C GLY A 303 30.83 -11.62 16.64
N THR A 304 31.81 -11.67 17.51
CA THR A 304 31.85 -12.34 18.81
C THR A 304 30.67 -11.96 19.70
N LEU A 305 29.70 -12.88 19.85
CA LEU A 305 28.95 -13.07 21.09
C LEU A 305 28.74 -14.57 21.26
N LYS A 306 29.63 -15.17 22.07
CA LYS A 306 29.72 -16.60 22.34
C LYS A 306 28.64 -16.96 23.37
N ALA A 307 27.53 -17.53 22.92
CA ALA A 307 26.60 -18.29 23.77
C ALA A 307 26.80 -19.77 23.43
N ASP A 308 27.32 -20.50 24.40
CA ASP A 308 27.70 -21.90 24.31
C ASP A 308 26.47 -22.78 24.54
N HIS A 309 25.94 -23.39 23.48
CA HIS A 309 24.99 -24.50 23.59
C HIS A 309 25.35 -25.58 22.59
N ARG A 310 26.26 -26.46 23.01
CA ARG A 310 26.53 -27.74 22.36
C ARG A 310 26.52 -28.84 23.41
N ALA A 311 25.36 -29.47 23.62
CA ALA A 311 25.25 -30.88 24.04
C ALA A 311 23.79 -31.28 24.34
N GLU A 312 22.94 -31.39 23.33
CA GLU A 312 21.71 -32.19 23.42
C GLU A 312 21.77 -33.25 22.33
N GLY A 313 22.18 -34.47 22.70
CA GLY A 313 22.33 -35.59 21.78
C GLY A 313 23.34 -36.65 22.25
N ALA A 314 24.26 -36.29 23.15
CA ALA A 314 25.22 -37.24 23.73
C ALA A 314 24.78 -37.84 25.08
N PHE A 315 23.81 -37.22 25.78
CA PHE A 315 23.44 -37.62 27.14
C PHE A 315 22.61 -38.91 27.18
N GLU A 316 21.67 -39.09 26.23
CA GLU A 316 20.82 -40.29 26.11
C GLU A 316 21.64 -41.56 25.82
N ALA A 317 22.61 -41.48 24.90
CA ALA A 317 23.43 -42.63 24.51
C ALA A 317 24.39 -43.08 25.61
N VAL A 318 24.99 -42.13 26.35
CA VAL A 318 25.91 -42.43 27.46
C VAL A 318 25.14 -43.01 28.66
N PHE A 319 23.95 -42.50 28.95
CA PHE A 319 23.11 -43.01 30.05
C PHE A 319 22.63 -44.44 29.78
N MET A 320 22.18 -44.73 28.55
CA MET A 320 21.79 -46.08 28.15
C MET A 320 22.96 -47.07 28.20
N ALA A 321 24.16 -46.67 27.76
CA ALA A 321 25.34 -47.51 27.85
C ALA A 321 25.74 -47.81 29.30
N ALA A 322 25.64 -46.82 30.20
CA ALA A 322 25.95 -46.99 31.62
C ALA A 322 24.95 -47.92 32.34
N VAL A 323 23.66 -47.81 32.03
CA VAL A 323 22.63 -48.69 32.60
C VAL A 323 22.82 -50.14 32.15
N VAL A 324 23.13 -50.36 30.86
CA VAL A 324 23.39 -51.72 30.34
C VAL A 324 24.62 -52.34 31.00
N ALA A 325 25.69 -51.57 31.19
CA ALA A 325 26.89 -52.05 31.88
C ALA A 325 26.63 -52.40 33.35
N ALA A 326 25.84 -51.58 34.06
CA ALA A 326 25.47 -51.83 35.45
C ALA A 326 24.60 -53.09 35.61
N VAL A 327 23.62 -53.28 34.73
CA VAL A 327 22.76 -54.47 34.73
C VAL A 327 23.58 -55.73 34.43
N ALA A 328 24.50 -55.67 33.46
CA ALA A 328 25.39 -56.80 33.14
C ALA A 328 26.28 -57.19 34.34
N LEU A 329 26.83 -56.21 35.06
CA LEU A 329 27.63 -56.44 36.27
C LEU A 329 26.80 -57.11 37.38
N VAL A 330 25.58 -56.64 37.62
CA VAL A 330 24.68 -57.25 38.62
C VAL A 330 24.34 -58.69 38.22
N CYS A 331 24.02 -58.96 36.95
CA CYS A 331 23.75 -60.31 36.48
C CYS A 331 24.95 -61.24 36.66
N MET A 332 26.17 -60.77 36.39
CA MET A 332 27.38 -61.56 36.61
C MET A 332 27.62 -61.85 38.09
N ILE A 333 27.39 -60.89 38.98
CA ILE A 333 27.49 -61.10 40.44
C ILE A 333 26.44 -62.11 40.91
N VAL A 334 25.21 -62.04 40.41
CA VAL A 334 24.16 -63.02 40.75
C VAL A 334 24.53 -64.41 40.22
N LEU A 335 25.05 -64.53 39.01
CA LEU A 335 25.50 -65.82 38.48
C LEU A 335 26.67 -66.39 39.28
N VAL A 336 27.65 -65.57 39.65
CA VAL A 336 28.79 -65.99 40.49
C VAL A 336 28.32 -66.41 41.88
N THR A 337 27.40 -65.67 42.50
CA THR A 337 26.84 -66.04 43.81
C THR A 337 26.02 -67.32 43.73
N VAL A 338 25.19 -67.53 42.70
CA VAL A 338 24.44 -68.78 42.48
C VAL A 338 25.38 -69.96 42.22
N LEU A 339 26.44 -69.77 41.43
CA LEU A 339 27.44 -70.81 41.16
C LEU A 339 28.28 -71.14 42.40
N ALA A 340 28.64 -70.13 43.20
CA ALA A 340 29.29 -70.32 44.49
C ALA A 340 28.36 -71.05 45.46
N TRP A 341 27.06 -70.70 45.51
CA TRP A 341 26.07 -71.37 46.35
C TRP A 341 25.83 -72.83 45.91
N ARG A 342 25.86 -73.11 44.60
CA ARG A 342 25.83 -74.49 44.07
C ARG A 342 27.10 -75.29 44.41
N ARG A 343 28.27 -74.66 44.46
CA ARG A 343 29.53 -75.31 44.86
C ARG A 343 29.68 -75.49 46.37
N TYR A 344 29.01 -74.67 47.17
CA TYR A 344 29.05 -74.70 48.63
C TYR A 344 27.83 -75.33 49.30
N LYS A 345 26.90 -75.95 48.56
CA LYS A 345 25.90 -76.82 49.16
C LYS A 345 26.64 -77.99 49.85
N PRO A 346 26.67 -78.04 51.18
CA PRO A 346 27.25 -79.17 51.89
C PRO A 346 26.34 -80.37 51.64
N ILE A 347 26.96 -81.51 51.34
CA ILE A 347 26.32 -82.81 51.53
C ILE A 347 26.07 -82.90 53.04
N ALA A 348 24.83 -82.63 53.47
CA ALA A 348 24.38 -82.97 54.80
C ALA A 348 24.09 -84.47 54.81
N LEU A 349 24.88 -85.19 55.61
CA LEU A 349 24.54 -86.49 56.16
C LEU A 349 23.36 -86.34 57.14
#